data_AF-A0A7K4HHI0-F1
#
_entry.id   AF-A0A7K4HHI0-F1
#
_cell.length_a   1.000
_cell.length_b   1.000
_cell.length_c   1.000
_cell.angle_alpha   90.00
_cell.angle_beta   90.00
_cell.angle_gamma   90.00
#
_symmetry.space_group_name_H-M   'P 1'
#
loop_
_entity.id
_entity.type
_entity.pdbx_description
1 polymer ?
#
loop_
_entity_poly.entity_id
_entity_poly.type
_entity_poly.pdbx_seq_one_letter_code
_entity_poly.pdbx_strand_id
1 'polypeptide(L)'
;MVRPLTEKNICLRCKGARLLCGKKTCPILLKKSVLKSLVPFEFDKTLRNVELFGPSPPGFFVGHFNYPKVYLGPLVPFQKFEINLDISDYHILDAPELWFGKSLVDIVRYRSSLVRNNFKIDVNIGKKSRKNTPPLKVQRLLETSQELSMAARPVDTETKLEKMNLSMMMDNHALPMGPSGMTEKIRITENTKVHPKVEYVVSDTDLNATEAVSKYLYFKGQVPESTIKRVFSAGLLGKKTRRRIVPTRWSITAVDDIISKALIKEIKRFPEIDNYQIFENTYLDNHFKILLFPGKFTYEMNEAWSTNSLWNSSLDGVQRCLKPQIMTDYEFYKGRKDYASNITGAYYAARKSVCEYLFHIKRQARVLIFREVSGGYVVPLGVWLIRETVRD
;
A
#
# COMPACT_ATOMS: atom_id res chain seq x y z
N MET A 1 -3.81 -17.08 -26.58
CA MET A 1 -3.72 -15.61 -26.56
C MET A 1 -2.41 -15.22 -27.24
N VAL A 2 -2.47 -14.73 -28.47
CA VAL A 2 -1.30 -14.25 -29.21
C VAL A 2 -0.76 -12.99 -28.52
N ARG A 3 0.55 -12.93 -28.30
CA ARG A 3 1.23 -11.85 -27.58
C ARG A 3 1.35 -10.63 -28.51
N PRO A 4 0.91 -9.43 -28.11
CA PRO A 4 1.26 -8.22 -28.84
C PRO A 4 2.78 -8.02 -28.77
N LEU A 5 3.39 -7.65 -29.89
CA LEU A 5 4.79 -7.23 -29.97
C LEU A 5 5.02 -6.12 -28.95
N THR A 6 5.70 -6.44 -27.87
CA THR A 6 5.92 -5.54 -26.73
C THR A 6 7.41 -5.45 -26.47
N GLU A 7 7.89 -4.27 -26.08
CA GLU A 7 9.30 -4.02 -25.77
C GLU A 7 9.86 -5.07 -24.77
N LYS A 8 11.14 -5.41 -24.92
CA LYS A 8 11.84 -6.27 -23.96
C LYS A 8 11.67 -5.70 -22.55
N ASN A 9 11.39 -6.56 -21.56
CA ASN A 9 11.22 -6.21 -20.14
C ASN A 9 10.02 -5.33 -19.78
N ILE A 10 8.99 -5.21 -20.65
CA ILE A 10 7.79 -4.42 -20.35
C ILE A 10 7.09 -4.83 -19.04
N CYS A 11 7.13 -6.13 -18.68
CA CYS A 11 6.53 -6.65 -17.46
C CYS A 11 7.25 -6.17 -16.18
N LEU A 12 8.57 -5.97 -16.24
CA LEU A 12 9.38 -5.45 -15.12
C LEU A 12 9.09 -3.97 -14.86
N ARG A 13 8.89 -3.18 -15.92
CA ARG A 13 8.44 -1.78 -15.79
C ARG A 13 6.98 -1.66 -15.38
N CYS A 14 6.13 -2.54 -15.91
CA CYS A 14 4.69 -2.54 -15.68
C CYS A 14 4.34 -3.03 -14.28
N LYS A 15 5.03 -4.09 -13.82
CA LYS A 15 4.81 -4.73 -12.53
C LYS A 15 3.34 -5.09 -12.29
N GLY A 16 2.64 -5.47 -13.37
CA GLY A 16 1.20 -5.75 -13.39
C GLY A 16 0.28 -4.57 -13.14
N ALA A 17 0.84 -3.42 -12.76
CA ALA A 17 0.11 -2.33 -12.14
C ALA A 17 -0.15 -1.18 -13.12
N ARG A 18 0.66 -1.03 -14.18
CA ARG A 18 0.43 -0.04 -15.26
C ARG A 18 -0.28 -0.60 -16.48
N LEU A 19 -0.45 -1.93 -16.55
CA LEU A 19 -1.02 -2.66 -17.69
C LEU A 19 -0.45 -2.22 -19.05
N LEU A 20 0.87 -1.94 -19.11
CA LEU A 20 1.57 -1.47 -20.32
C LEU A 20 1.47 -2.43 -21.51
N CYS A 21 1.11 -3.69 -21.27
CA CYS A 21 0.86 -4.69 -22.30
C CYS A 21 -0.54 -4.58 -22.96
N GLY A 22 -1.35 -3.59 -22.59
CA GLY A 22 -2.69 -3.35 -23.15
C GLY A 22 -3.79 -4.30 -22.67
N LYS A 23 -3.47 -5.25 -21.78
CA LYS A 23 -4.44 -6.19 -21.22
C LYS A 23 -5.27 -5.54 -20.11
N LYS A 24 -6.55 -5.93 -19.98
CA LYS A 24 -7.45 -5.46 -18.89
C LYS A 24 -6.95 -5.87 -17.49
N THR A 25 -6.29 -7.03 -17.39
CA THR A 25 -5.75 -7.60 -16.14
C THR A 25 -4.41 -8.29 -16.41
N CYS A 26 -3.50 -8.30 -15.44
CA CYS A 26 -2.18 -8.92 -15.58
C CYS A 26 -2.25 -10.45 -15.47
N PRO A 27 -1.81 -11.22 -16.48
CA PRO A 27 -1.83 -12.69 -16.43
C PRO A 27 -0.92 -13.32 -15.36
N ILE A 28 0.17 -12.65 -14.98
CA ILE A 28 1.11 -13.12 -13.95
C ILE A 28 0.41 -13.13 -12.58
N LEU A 29 -0.31 -12.05 -12.27
CA LEU A 29 -1.10 -11.91 -11.04
C LEU A 29 -2.31 -12.86 -10.99
N LEU A 30 -2.76 -13.33 -12.16
CA LEU A 30 -3.85 -14.30 -12.28
C LEU A 30 -3.40 -15.76 -12.12
N LYS A 31 -2.12 -16.05 -11.84
CA LYS A 31 -1.69 -17.42 -11.51
C LYS A 31 -2.26 -17.83 -10.15
N LYS A 32 -3.50 -18.33 -10.17
CA LYS A 32 -4.27 -18.75 -8.99
C LYS A 32 -3.68 -19.99 -8.29
N SER A 33 -2.80 -20.74 -8.94
CA SER A 33 -2.29 -22.02 -8.43
C SER A 33 -1.59 -21.89 -7.07
N VAL A 34 -0.74 -20.87 -6.90
CA VAL A 34 -0.02 -20.63 -5.64
C VAL A 34 -0.97 -20.13 -4.54
N LEU A 35 -1.98 -19.33 -4.91
CA LEU A 35 -2.90 -18.76 -3.93
C LEU A 35 -3.96 -19.75 -3.47
N LYS A 36 -4.36 -20.71 -4.32
CA LYS A 36 -5.36 -21.73 -3.99
C LYS A 36 -5.03 -22.53 -2.73
N SER A 37 -3.74 -22.79 -2.46
CA SER A 37 -3.31 -23.50 -1.25
C SER A 37 -3.14 -22.60 -0.03
N LEU A 38 -3.13 -21.27 -0.21
CA LEU A 38 -2.84 -20.30 0.85
C LEU A 38 -4.09 -19.64 1.44
N VAL A 39 -5.22 -19.68 0.74
CA VAL A 39 -6.46 -19.02 1.15
C VAL A 39 -7.50 -20.02 1.67
N PRO A 40 -8.37 -19.62 2.61
CA PRO A 40 -9.36 -20.50 3.22
C PRO A 40 -10.64 -20.67 2.38
N PHE A 41 -10.63 -20.28 1.10
CA PHE A 41 -11.82 -20.30 0.24
C PHE A 41 -11.55 -20.76 -1.19
N GLU A 42 -12.58 -21.28 -1.83
CA GLU A 42 -12.52 -21.64 -3.24
C GLU A 42 -12.65 -20.39 -4.13
N PHE A 43 -11.65 -20.18 -4.97
CA PHE A 43 -11.61 -19.08 -5.92
C PHE A 43 -12.79 -19.09 -6.90
N ASP A 44 -13.23 -17.90 -7.28
CA ASP A 44 -14.28 -17.62 -8.28
C ASP A 44 -15.69 -18.08 -7.89
N LYS A 45 -15.89 -18.56 -6.66
CA LYS A 45 -17.23 -18.74 -6.10
C LYS A 45 -17.86 -17.38 -5.76
N THR A 46 -19.17 -17.34 -5.89
CA THR A 46 -19.98 -16.18 -5.51
C THR A 46 -20.93 -16.61 -4.41
N LEU A 47 -20.93 -15.86 -3.31
CA LEU A 47 -21.95 -15.95 -2.27
C LEU A 47 -22.93 -14.78 -2.42
N ARG A 48 -24.20 -15.00 -2.12
CA ARG A 48 -25.26 -13.97 -2.15
C ARG A 48 -25.80 -13.75 -0.74
N ASN A 49 -26.29 -12.54 -0.47
CA ASN A 49 -26.89 -12.15 0.81
C ASN A 49 -26.00 -12.52 2.00
N VAL A 50 -24.76 -12.05 1.98
CA VAL A 50 -23.78 -12.34 3.04
C VAL A 50 -23.86 -11.26 4.10
N GLU A 51 -24.05 -11.67 5.34
CA GLU A 51 -23.95 -10.81 6.51
C GLU A 51 -22.61 -11.08 7.20
N LEU A 52 -21.90 -10.01 7.52
CA LEU A 52 -20.59 -10.04 8.17
C LEU A 52 -20.70 -9.25 9.46
N PHE A 53 -20.15 -9.83 10.52
CA PHE A 53 -19.96 -9.16 11.80
C PHE A 53 -18.57 -9.49 12.31
N GLY A 54 -17.86 -8.47 12.78
CA GLY A 54 -16.62 -8.66 13.51
C GLY A 54 -15.86 -7.35 13.71
N PRO A 55 -14.77 -7.41 14.49
CA PRO A 55 -13.89 -6.29 14.74
C PRO A 55 -13.14 -5.92 13.46
N SER A 56 -13.69 -4.98 12.71
CA SER A 56 -13.09 -4.44 11.48
C SER A 56 -11.74 -3.84 11.86
N PRO A 57 -10.60 -4.42 11.41
CA PRO A 57 -9.37 -3.68 11.53
C PRO A 57 -9.57 -2.38 10.79
N PRO A 58 -8.89 -1.32 11.22
CA PRO A 58 -9.15 -0.01 10.68
C PRO A 58 -8.55 -0.01 9.27
N GLY A 59 -9.29 -0.51 8.29
CA GLY A 59 -8.78 -0.90 6.99
C GLY A 59 -9.69 -0.37 5.92
N PHE A 60 -9.11 0.38 4.99
CA PHE A 60 -9.87 1.14 4.02
C PHE A 60 -9.19 1.08 2.66
N PHE A 61 -9.93 0.61 1.66
CA PHE A 61 -9.42 0.47 0.31
C PHE A 61 -10.13 1.40 -0.66
N VAL A 62 -9.35 1.97 -1.57
CA VAL A 62 -9.82 2.74 -2.72
C VAL A 62 -9.18 2.16 -3.98
N GLY A 63 -10.01 1.62 -4.86
CA GLY A 63 -9.59 1.13 -6.16
C GLY A 63 -9.16 2.26 -7.10
N HIS A 64 -8.30 1.94 -8.08
CA HIS A 64 -7.88 2.89 -9.12
C HIS A 64 -8.66 2.72 -10.43
N PHE A 65 -9.39 1.61 -10.60
CA PHE A 65 -10.16 1.36 -11.82
C PHE A 65 -11.35 2.31 -11.92
N ASN A 66 -11.69 2.70 -13.16
CA ASN A 66 -12.80 3.62 -13.49
C ASN A 66 -12.65 5.06 -12.95
N TYR A 67 -11.44 5.48 -12.57
CA TYR A 67 -11.17 6.86 -12.15
C TYR A 67 -11.73 7.88 -13.17
N PRO A 68 -12.49 8.90 -12.75
CA PRO A 68 -12.67 9.40 -11.37
C PRO A 68 -13.78 8.72 -10.55
N LYS A 69 -14.52 7.74 -11.07
CA LYS A 69 -15.57 7.01 -10.35
C LYS A 69 -15.05 5.67 -9.84
N VAL A 70 -14.60 5.63 -8.60
CA VAL A 70 -13.88 4.50 -8.01
C VAL A 70 -14.77 3.66 -7.10
N TYR A 71 -14.38 2.40 -6.91
CA TYR A 71 -14.91 1.56 -5.85
C TYR A 71 -14.07 1.72 -4.59
N LEU A 72 -14.73 1.84 -3.46
CA LEU A 72 -14.06 1.91 -2.16
C LEU A 72 -14.91 1.35 -1.04
N GLY A 73 -14.26 1.14 0.10
CA GLY A 73 -14.90 0.92 1.39
C GLY A 73 -14.01 0.15 2.36
N PRO A 74 -14.55 -0.21 3.53
CA PRO A 74 -13.78 -0.78 4.62
C PRO A 74 -13.51 -2.28 4.43
N LEU A 75 -12.54 -2.76 5.20
CA LEU A 75 -12.17 -4.16 5.31
C LEU A 75 -12.77 -4.75 6.58
N VAL A 76 -13.68 -5.69 6.45
CA VAL A 76 -14.36 -6.33 7.59
C VAL A 76 -13.98 -7.80 7.62
N PRO A 77 -13.56 -8.35 8.77
CA PRO A 77 -13.25 -9.77 8.87
C PRO A 77 -14.48 -10.62 8.61
N PHE A 78 -14.24 -11.82 8.08
CA PHE A 78 -15.28 -12.83 7.96
C PHE A 78 -14.86 -14.06 8.74
N GLN A 79 -15.55 -14.34 9.84
CA GLN A 79 -15.28 -15.45 10.75
C GLN A 79 -15.13 -16.80 10.02
N LYS A 80 -15.89 -17.03 8.94
CA LYS A 80 -15.77 -18.26 8.13
C LYS A 80 -14.39 -18.44 7.47
N PHE A 81 -13.61 -17.38 7.35
CA PHE A 81 -12.26 -17.37 6.77
C PHE A 81 -11.16 -17.27 7.85
N GLU A 82 -11.51 -17.29 9.13
CA GLU A 82 -10.55 -17.25 10.25
C GLU A 82 -10.05 -18.65 10.66
N ILE A 83 -10.24 -19.65 9.80
CA ILE A 83 -9.88 -21.04 10.08
C ILE A 83 -8.37 -21.12 10.37
N ASN A 84 -8.02 -21.60 11.58
CA ASN A 84 -6.65 -21.75 12.07
C ASN A 84 -5.87 -20.43 12.24
N LEU A 85 -6.54 -19.31 12.47
CA LEU A 85 -5.92 -18.07 12.88
C LEU A 85 -6.15 -17.86 14.38
N ASP A 86 -5.12 -18.06 15.20
CA ASP A 86 -5.14 -17.71 16.63
C ASP A 86 -4.90 -16.20 16.76
N ILE A 87 -5.96 -15.40 16.58
CA ILE A 87 -5.91 -13.93 16.60
C ILE A 87 -6.40 -13.44 17.96
N SER A 88 -5.48 -12.94 18.77
CA SER A 88 -5.81 -12.22 20.00
C SER A 88 -6.14 -10.75 19.77
N ASP A 89 -5.50 -10.09 18.79
CA ASP A 89 -5.75 -8.70 18.40
C ASP A 89 -5.96 -8.58 16.88
N TYR A 90 -7.18 -8.26 16.47
CA TYR A 90 -7.55 -8.07 15.06
C TYR A 90 -6.81 -6.91 14.38
N HIS A 91 -6.14 -6.04 15.14
CA HIS A 91 -5.29 -4.99 14.59
C HIS A 91 -4.20 -5.58 13.68
N ILE A 92 -3.71 -6.78 13.99
CA ILE A 92 -2.71 -7.47 13.18
C ILE A 92 -3.20 -7.73 11.74
N LEU A 93 -4.50 -7.74 11.45
CA LEU A 93 -4.99 -8.05 10.11
C LEU A 93 -4.73 -6.94 9.07
N ASP A 94 -4.54 -5.69 9.50
CA ASP A 94 -4.26 -4.53 8.63
C ASP A 94 -3.19 -3.58 9.21
N ALA A 95 -2.20 -4.13 9.93
CA ALA A 95 -1.06 -3.39 10.47
C ALA A 95 0.26 -3.96 9.91
N PRO A 96 0.71 -3.50 8.72
CA PRO A 96 1.96 -3.97 8.12
C PRO A 96 3.19 -3.77 9.00
N GLU A 97 3.16 -2.77 9.88
CA GLU A 97 4.21 -2.49 10.86
C GLU A 97 4.40 -3.63 11.88
N LEU A 98 3.43 -4.54 12.02
CA LEU A 98 3.48 -5.69 12.93
C LEU A 98 3.79 -7.01 12.21
N TRP A 99 4.00 -6.99 10.90
CA TRP A 99 4.19 -8.20 10.09
C TRP A 99 5.63 -8.58 9.85
N PHE A 100 6.59 -7.70 10.15
CA PHE A 100 7.99 -8.05 10.01
C PHE A 100 8.33 -9.29 10.85
N GLY A 101 9.04 -10.25 10.25
CA GLY A 101 9.32 -11.56 10.85
C GLY A 101 8.20 -12.61 10.75
N LYS A 102 7.00 -12.27 10.25
CA LYS A 102 5.93 -13.26 9.99
C LYS A 102 6.16 -14.03 8.69
N SER A 103 5.55 -15.21 8.56
CA SER A 103 5.66 -15.99 7.34
C SER A 103 4.80 -15.42 6.20
N LEU A 104 5.17 -15.72 4.95
CA LEU A 104 4.35 -15.37 3.77
C LEU A 104 2.91 -15.89 3.90
N VAL A 105 2.76 -17.10 4.44
CA VAL A 105 1.48 -17.79 4.60
C VAL A 105 0.59 -17.01 5.56
N ASP A 106 1.13 -16.57 6.70
CA ASP A 106 0.37 -15.82 7.71
C ASP A 106 -0.11 -14.49 7.15
N ILE A 107 0.75 -13.76 6.45
CA ILE A 107 0.39 -12.48 5.83
C ILE A 107 -0.73 -12.65 4.82
N VAL A 108 -0.64 -13.66 3.93
CA VAL A 108 -1.70 -13.94 2.96
C VAL A 108 -3.00 -14.33 3.67
N ARG A 109 -2.93 -15.11 4.76
CA ARG A 109 -4.09 -15.47 5.57
C ARG A 109 -4.74 -14.27 6.22
N TYR A 110 -3.97 -13.39 6.89
CA TYR A 110 -4.46 -12.15 7.49
C TYR A 110 -5.23 -11.29 6.48
N ARG A 111 -4.76 -11.22 5.24
CA ARG A 111 -5.40 -10.42 4.19
C ARG A 111 -6.59 -11.10 3.53
N SER A 112 -6.56 -12.42 3.47
CA SER A 112 -7.63 -13.22 2.85
C SER A 112 -8.84 -13.39 3.77
N SER A 113 -8.68 -13.27 5.09
CA SER A 113 -9.79 -13.25 6.05
C SER A 113 -10.61 -11.96 6.02
N LEU A 114 -10.04 -10.88 5.47
CA LEU A 114 -10.72 -9.59 5.34
C LEU A 114 -11.50 -9.47 4.02
N VAL A 115 -12.76 -9.08 4.16
CA VAL A 115 -13.66 -8.84 3.04
C VAL A 115 -13.74 -7.35 2.74
N ARG A 116 -13.49 -7.00 1.49
CA ARG A 116 -13.68 -5.65 0.95
C ARG A 116 -15.15 -5.37 0.73
N ASN A 117 -15.65 -4.44 1.52
CA ASN A 117 -16.94 -3.81 1.31
C ASN A 117 -16.78 -2.72 0.25
N ASN A 118 -17.41 -2.89 -0.92
CA ASN A 118 -17.28 -1.94 -2.03
C ASN A 118 -18.59 -1.24 -2.34
N PHE A 119 -18.51 0.07 -2.51
CA PHE A 119 -19.54 0.89 -3.15
C PHE A 119 -18.88 1.92 -4.07
N LYS A 120 -19.66 2.49 -5.01
CA LYS A 120 -19.15 3.37 -6.06
C LYS A 120 -19.34 4.83 -5.72
N ILE A 121 -18.30 5.64 -5.87
CA ILE A 121 -18.37 7.09 -5.64
C ILE A 121 -17.43 7.88 -6.57
N ASP A 122 -17.73 9.16 -6.78
CA ASP A 122 -16.80 10.10 -7.42
C ASP A 122 -15.75 10.58 -6.42
N VAL A 123 -14.50 10.67 -6.85
CA VAL A 123 -13.39 11.09 -5.99
C VAL A 123 -13.48 12.55 -5.51
N ASN A 124 -14.21 13.43 -6.21
CA ASN A 124 -14.25 14.86 -5.94
C ASN A 124 -15.25 15.23 -4.83
N ILE A 125 -14.99 14.77 -3.59
CA ILE A 125 -15.85 15.04 -2.43
C ILE A 125 -15.86 16.52 -1.99
N GLY A 126 -14.76 17.24 -2.18
CA GLY A 126 -14.65 18.66 -1.79
C GLY A 126 -15.38 19.65 -2.72
N LYS A 127 -15.69 19.23 -3.96
CA LYS A 127 -16.39 20.05 -4.95
C LYS A 127 -17.85 19.60 -5.07
N LYS A 128 -18.69 20.06 -4.14
CA LYS A 128 -20.14 19.78 -4.21
C LYS A 128 -20.75 20.53 -5.40
N SER A 129 -21.18 19.77 -6.41
CA SER A 129 -22.02 20.23 -7.52
C SER A 129 -23.22 19.30 -7.62
N ARG A 130 -24.35 19.78 -8.17
CA ARG A 130 -25.55 18.96 -8.40
C ARG A 130 -25.24 17.66 -9.16
N LYS A 131 -24.21 17.65 -10.02
CA LYS A 131 -23.77 16.46 -10.77
C LYS A 131 -22.96 15.43 -9.96
N ASN A 132 -22.38 15.83 -8.83
CA ASN A 132 -21.46 15.00 -8.03
C ASN A 132 -21.99 14.65 -6.64
N THR A 133 -23.24 15.02 -6.33
CA THR A 133 -23.82 14.72 -5.02
C THR A 133 -24.30 13.26 -5.01
N PRO A 134 -23.71 12.38 -4.18
CA PRO A 134 -24.13 10.98 -4.13
C PRO A 134 -25.53 10.84 -3.51
N PRO A 135 -26.27 9.77 -3.81
CA PRO A 135 -27.52 9.46 -3.10
C PRO A 135 -27.29 9.36 -1.59
N LEU A 136 -28.30 9.72 -0.79
CA LEU A 136 -28.20 9.74 0.69
C LEU A 136 -27.67 8.42 1.28
N LYS A 137 -28.08 7.28 0.71
CA LYS A 137 -27.58 5.95 1.10
C LYS A 137 -26.06 5.83 0.93
N VAL A 138 -25.53 6.28 -0.21
CA VAL A 138 -24.08 6.23 -0.51
C VAL A 138 -23.32 7.25 0.34
N GLN A 139 -23.93 8.40 0.64
CA GLN A 139 -23.34 9.37 1.54
C GLN A 139 -23.15 8.80 2.95
N ARG A 140 -24.17 8.13 3.50
CA ARG A 140 -24.06 7.44 4.80
C ARG A 140 -22.98 6.37 4.78
N LEU A 141 -22.91 5.55 3.72
CA LEU A 141 -21.85 4.56 3.56
C LEU A 141 -20.46 5.21 3.55
N LEU A 142 -20.30 6.35 2.87
CA LEU A 142 -19.03 7.09 2.86
C LEU A 142 -18.67 7.61 4.25
N GLU A 143 -19.61 8.27 4.94
CA GLU A 143 -19.39 8.84 6.28
C GLU A 143 -18.96 7.75 7.27
N THR A 144 -19.69 6.63 7.32
CA THR A 144 -19.33 5.48 8.16
C THR A 144 -17.97 4.89 7.78
N SER A 145 -17.67 4.79 6.48
CA SER A 145 -16.38 4.26 6.03
C SER A 145 -15.22 5.20 6.34
N GLN A 146 -15.46 6.52 6.31
CA GLN A 146 -14.48 7.53 6.68
C GLN A 146 -14.22 7.51 8.18
N GLU A 147 -15.25 7.30 9.00
CA GLU A 147 -15.11 7.10 10.43
C GLU A 147 -14.22 5.88 10.76
N LEU A 148 -14.51 4.72 10.17
CA LEU A 148 -13.66 3.52 10.28
C LEU A 148 -12.23 3.76 9.79
N SER A 149 -12.06 4.61 8.77
CA SER A 149 -10.73 4.96 8.25
C SER A 149 -9.91 5.83 9.22
N MET A 150 -10.52 6.46 10.22
CA MET A 150 -9.83 7.23 11.27
C MET A 150 -9.55 6.42 12.52
N ALA A 151 -10.15 5.23 12.65
CA ALA A 151 -10.02 4.39 13.81
C ALA A 151 -8.55 4.00 14.09
N ALA A 152 -8.15 4.09 15.35
CA ALA A 152 -6.83 3.69 15.83
C ALA A 152 -6.79 2.20 16.25
N ARG A 153 -7.93 1.62 16.58
CA ARG A 153 -8.10 0.22 16.99
C ARG A 153 -9.16 -0.46 16.11
N PRO A 154 -9.20 -1.79 16.05
CA PRO A 154 -10.30 -2.51 15.40
C PRO A 154 -11.64 -2.10 16.00
N VAL A 155 -12.66 -2.01 15.15
CA VAL A 155 -14.00 -1.54 15.52
C VAL A 155 -15.06 -2.53 15.11
N ASP A 156 -15.90 -2.95 16.06
CA ASP A 156 -17.02 -3.85 15.77
C ASP A 156 -17.96 -3.25 14.72
N THR A 157 -18.06 -3.96 13.60
CA THR A 157 -18.75 -3.49 12.40
C THR A 157 -19.64 -4.58 11.83
N GLU A 158 -20.90 -4.24 11.60
CA GLU A 158 -21.87 -5.04 10.87
C GLU A 158 -21.95 -4.59 9.42
N THR A 159 -21.81 -5.51 8.47
CA THR A 159 -22.01 -5.22 7.05
C THR A 159 -22.87 -6.25 6.36
N LYS A 160 -23.68 -5.78 5.40
CA LYS A 160 -24.49 -6.63 4.54
C LYS A 160 -24.08 -6.46 3.08
N LEU A 161 -23.80 -7.58 2.43
CA LEU A 161 -23.39 -7.67 1.04
C LEU A 161 -24.47 -8.37 0.21
N GLU A 162 -24.89 -7.72 -0.88
CA GLU A 162 -25.81 -8.32 -1.85
C GLU A 162 -25.15 -9.55 -2.52
N LYS A 163 -23.89 -9.36 -2.91
CA LYS A 163 -23.07 -10.35 -3.61
C LYS A 163 -21.62 -10.21 -3.17
N MET A 164 -20.99 -11.34 -2.88
CA MET A 164 -19.58 -11.44 -2.50
C MET A 164 -18.86 -12.39 -3.46
N ASN A 165 -17.81 -11.90 -4.11
CA ASN A 165 -16.95 -12.68 -4.99
C ASN A 165 -15.70 -13.12 -4.23
N LEU A 166 -15.46 -14.43 -4.20
CA LEU A 166 -14.31 -15.04 -3.53
C LEU A 166 -13.09 -14.99 -4.45
N SER A 167 -12.35 -13.88 -4.37
CA SER A 167 -11.11 -13.69 -5.12
C SER A 167 -10.12 -12.84 -4.34
N MET A 168 -8.83 -13.16 -4.48
CA MET A 168 -7.74 -12.31 -4.02
C MET A 168 -7.36 -11.32 -5.11
N MET A 169 -7.12 -10.08 -4.73
CA MET A 169 -6.44 -9.10 -5.57
C MET A 169 -5.02 -8.91 -5.07
N MET A 170 -4.08 -8.95 -6.01
CA MET A 170 -2.66 -8.78 -5.76
C MET A 170 -2.15 -7.54 -6.49
N ASP A 171 -1.25 -6.79 -5.87
CA ASP A 171 -0.64 -5.58 -6.42
C ASP A 171 0.80 -5.47 -5.92
N ASN A 172 1.68 -4.81 -6.68
CA ASN A 172 3.07 -4.61 -6.27
C ASN A 172 3.26 -3.43 -5.30
N HIS A 173 2.29 -2.55 -5.19
CA HIS A 173 2.30 -1.40 -4.30
C HIS A 173 1.40 -1.61 -3.10
N ALA A 174 0.14 -1.96 -3.35
CA ALA A 174 -0.83 -2.21 -2.31
C ALA A 174 -0.67 -3.62 -1.70
N LEU A 175 -1.18 -3.75 -0.49
CA LEU A 175 -1.25 -5.01 0.25
C LEU A 175 -2.11 -6.03 -0.52
N PRO A 176 -1.86 -7.34 -0.40
CA PRO A 176 -2.80 -8.36 -0.81
C PRO A 176 -4.18 -8.05 -0.24
N MET A 177 -5.22 -8.31 -1.03
CA MET A 177 -6.57 -8.01 -0.63
C MET A 177 -7.48 -9.19 -0.83
N GLY A 178 -8.25 -9.49 0.20
CA GLY A 178 -9.23 -10.56 0.23
C GLY A 178 -10.42 -10.38 -0.70
N PRO A 179 -11.41 -11.27 -0.55
CA PRO A 179 -12.68 -11.25 -1.25
C PRO A 179 -13.36 -9.89 -1.24
N SER A 180 -14.24 -9.67 -2.18
CA SER A 180 -14.92 -8.38 -2.32
C SER A 180 -16.40 -8.54 -2.61
N GLY A 181 -17.22 -7.64 -2.06
CA GLY A 181 -18.66 -7.65 -2.30
C GLY A 181 -19.25 -6.25 -2.43
N MET A 182 -20.43 -6.17 -3.04
CA MET A 182 -21.18 -4.92 -3.16
C MET A 182 -21.95 -4.67 -1.86
N THR A 183 -21.69 -3.53 -1.24
CA THR A 183 -22.21 -3.23 0.11
C THR A 183 -23.57 -2.57 0.07
N GLU A 184 -24.53 -3.15 0.78
CA GLU A 184 -25.85 -2.57 0.98
C GLU A 184 -25.88 -1.63 2.18
N LYS A 185 -25.17 -2.01 3.25
CA LYS A 185 -25.24 -1.36 4.56
C LYS A 185 -23.97 -1.62 5.36
N ILE A 186 -23.51 -0.59 6.06
CA ILE A 186 -22.43 -0.64 7.05
C ILE A 186 -22.97 0.01 8.32
N ARG A 187 -22.78 -0.64 9.46
CA ARG A 187 -23.10 -0.10 10.77
C ARG A 187 -21.93 -0.34 11.70
N ILE A 188 -21.52 0.71 12.39
CA ILE A 188 -20.57 0.64 13.49
C ILE A 188 -21.39 0.37 14.75
N THR A 189 -21.03 -0.65 15.53
CA THR A 189 -21.77 -1.06 16.74
C THR A 189 -21.13 -0.55 18.03
N GLU A 190 -19.94 0.05 17.94
CA GLU A 190 -19.20 0.60 19.08
C GLU A 190 -18.66 2.02 18.82
N ASN A 191 -18.07 2.67 19.82
CA ASN A 191 -17.50 4.00 19.63
C ASN A 191 -16.10 3.94 19.02
N THR A 192 -15.91 4.62 17.89
CA THR A 192 -14.63 4.69 17.18
C THR A 192 -13.60 5.49 17.98
N LYS A 193 -12.53 4.84 18.44
CA LYS A 193 -11.38 5.54 19.05
C LYS A 193 -10.46 6.12 17.99
N VAL A 194 -10.32 7.44 17.96
CA VAL A 194 -9.49 8.18 16.99
C VAL A 194 -8.28 8.80 17.69
N HIS A 195 -7.13 8.81 17.02
CA HIS A 195 -5.95 9.49 17.55
C HIS A 195 -6.16 11.01 17.57
N PRO A 196 -5.84 11.75 18.65
CA PRO A 196 -6.16 13.17 18.78
C PRO A 196 -5.62 14.05 17.63
N LYS A 197 -4.42 13.71 17.12
CA LYS A 197 -3.85 14.42 15.96
C LYS A 197 -4.57 14.12 14.64
N VAL A 198 -5.13 12.91 14.48
CA VAL A 198 -5.95 12.59 13.30
C VAL A 198 -7.23 13.40 13.35
N GLU A 199 -7.93 13.38 14.48
CA GLU A 199 -9.17 14.16 14.69
C GLU A 199 -8.95 15.67 14.45
N TYR A 200 -7.88 16.24 15.01
CA TYR A 200 -7.51 17.64 14.78
C TYR A 200 -7.33 17.97 13.29
N VAL A 201 -6.53 17.18 12.58
CA VAL A 201 -6.20 17.43 11.17
C VAL A 201 -7.41 17.22 10.25
N VAL A 202 -8.29 16.28 10.57
CA VAL A 202 -9.52 16.04 9.79
C VAL A 202 -10.54 17.16 10.02
N SER A 203 -10.60 17.70 11.22
CA SER A 203 -11.47 18.82 11.59
C SER A 203 -11.00 20.14 10.99
N ASP A 204 -9.67 20.33 10.85
CA ASP A 204 -9.11 21.53 10.21
C ASP A 204 -9.33 21.50 8.69
N THR A 205 -10.22 22.37 8.23
CA THR A 205 -10.62 22.47 6.83
C THR A 205 -9.73 23.36 5.97
N ASP A 206 -8.75 24.06 6.56
CA ASP A 206 -7.87 25.01 5.86
C ASP A 206 -6.42 24.54 5.80
N LEU A 207 -6.05 23.56 6.62
CA LEU A 207 -4.75 22.94 6.63
C LEU A 207 -4.40 22.28 5.28
N ASN A 208 -3.16 22.46 4.83
CA ASN A 208 -2.64 21.78 3.64
C ASN A 208 -2.38 20.29 3.94
N ALA A 209 -2.77 19.40 3.01
CA ALA A 209 -2.55 17.96 3.14
C ALA A 209 -1.07 17.59 3.37
N THR A 210 -0.13 18.31 2.74
CA THR A 210 1.31 18.07 2.92
C THR A 210 1.76 18.37 4.36
N GLU A 211 1.27 19.46 4.94
CA GLU A 211 1.60 19.86 6.32
C GLU A 211 0.89 18.98 7.34
N ALA A 212 -0.38 18.65 7.09
CA ALA A 212 -1.15 17.68 7.83
C ALA A 212 -0.38 16.36 8.00
N VAL A 213 0.05 15.76 6.89
CA VAL A 213 0.80 14.49 6.87
C VAL A 213 2.14 14.62 7.59
N SER A 214 2.99 15.55 7.15
CA SER A 214 4.38 15.62 7.65
C SER A 214 4.48 16.18 9.07
N LYS A 215 3.95 17.38 9.32
CA LYS A 215 4.15 18.12 10.57
C LYS A 215 3.28 17.61 11.70
N TYR A 216 2.00 17.35 11.44
CA TYR A 216 1.03 17.06 12.50
C TYR A 216 0.86 15.57 12.76
N LEU A 217 0.70 14.75 11.71
CA LEU A 217 0.49 13.32 11.87
C LEU A 217 1.81 12.59 12.12
N TYR A 218 2.81 12.82 11.29
CA TYR A 218 4.08 12.09 11.36
C TYR A 218 5.01 12.63 12.49
N PHE A 219 5.52 13.87 12.39
CA PHE A 219 6.50 14.38 13.37
C PHE A 219 5.91 14.60 14.77
N LYS A 220 4.80 15.34 14.88
CA LYS A 220 4.20 15.68 16.19
C LYS A 220 3.33 14.57 16.76
N GLY A 221 2.65 13.83 15.89
CA GLY A 221 1.64 12.84 16.28
C GLY A 221 2.18 11.43 16.41
N GLN A 222 3.31 11.12 15.77
CA GLN A 222 3.86 9.76 15.70
C GLN A 222 2.79 8.73 15.30
N VAL A 223 1.87 9.14 14.43
CA VAL A 223 0.75 8.31 13.99
C VAL A 223 1.30 7.21 13.09
N PRO A 224 0.88 5.93 13.26
CA PRO A 224 1.29 4.85 12.39
C PRO A 224 1.04 5.17 10.92
N GLU A 225 1.97 4.79 10.05
CA GLU A 225 1.91 5.17 8.64
C GLU A 225 0.73 4.55 7.90
N SER A 226 0.36 3.32 8.23
CA SER A 226 -0.85 2.65 7.75
C SER A 226 -2.09 3.52 7.99
N THR A 227 -2.18 4.15 9.16
CA THR A 227 -3.25 5.08 9.52
C THR A 227 -3.18 6.37 8.70
N ILE A 228 -2.00 6.99 8.56
CA ILE A 228 -1.82 8.19 7.73
C ILE A 228 -2.24 7.92 6.27
N LYS A 229 -1.83 6.78 5.71
CA LYS A 229 -2.13 6.36 4.34
C LYS A 229 -3.62 6.16 4.12
N ARG A 230 -4.32 5.55 5.08
CA ARG A 230 -5.78 5.37 5.04
C ARG A 230 -6.53 6.69 5.09
N VAL A 231 -6.24 7.55 6.06
CA VAL A 231 -6.91 8.84 6.22
C VAL A 231 -6.67 9.73 5.00
N PHE A 232 -5.46 9.68 4.42
CA PHE A 232 -5.15 10.33 3.14
C PHE A 232 -5.98 9.76 1.98
N SER A 233 -6.07 8.43 1.86
CA SER A 233 -6.84 7.73 0.82
C SER A 233 -8.35 8.01 0.91
N ALA A 234 -8.89 8.11 2.12
CA ALA A 234 -10.28 8.45 2.42
C ALA A 234 -10.65 9.91 2.06
N GLY A 235 -9.66 10.72 1.66
CA GLY A 235 -9.87 12.11 1.26
C GLY A 235 -10.15 13.05 2.43
N LEU A 236 -9.74 12.67 3.63
CA LEU A 236 -10.01 13.43 4.85
C LEU A 236 -9.00 14.57 5.10
N LEU A 237 -7.89 14.59 4.36
CA LEU A 237 -6.79 15.53 4.57
C LEU A 237 -6.80 16.66 3.52
N GLY A 238 -6.46 17.86 3.96
CA GLY A 238 -6.31 19.04 3.11
C GLY A 238 -7.49 19.99 3.12
N LYS A 239 -7.37 21.08 2.35
CA LYS A 239 -8.38 22.13 2.25
C LYS A 239 -9.73 21.57 1.79
N LYS A 240 -10.84 21.94 2.45
CA LYS A 240 -12.19 21.40 2.21
C LYS A 240 -12.59 21.35 0.73
N THR A 241 -12.34 22.43 -0.02
CA THR A 241 -12.69 22.53 -1.45
C THR A 241 -11.79 21.69 -2.37
N ARG A 242 -10.64 21.22 -1.85
CA ARG A 242 -9.63 20.42 -2.57
C ARG A 242 -9.52 18.98 -2.05
N ARG A 243 -10.29 18.60 -1.02
CA ARG A 243 -10.37 17.22 -0.54
C ARG A 243 -10.85 16.30 -1.65
N ARG A 244 -10.11 15.21 -1.86
CA ARG A 244 -10.39 14.20 -2.87
C ARG A 244 -10.06 12.84 -2.31
N ILE A 245 -10.86 11.84 -2.65
CA ILE A 245 -10.53 10.44 -2.41
C ILE A 245 -9.40 10.06 -3.35
N VAL A 246 -8.38 9.40 -2.81
CA VAL A 246 -7.18 9.01 -3.57
C VAL A 246 -7.09 7.49 -3.58
N PRO A 247 -6.89 6.83 -4.74
CA PRO A 247 -6.62 5.40 -4.81
C PRO A 247 -5.50 4.97 -3.86
N THR A 248 -5.69 3.86 -3.14
CA THR A 248 -4.77 3.42 -2.08
C THR A 248 -3.33 3.31 -2.56
N ARG A 249 -3.13 2.82 -3.79
CA ARG A 249 -1.81 2.74 -4.42
C ARG A 249 -1.12 4.11 -4.54
N TRP A 250 -1.86 5.15 -4.91
CA TRP A 250 -1.31 6.50 -5.05
C TRP A 250 -1.09 7.12 -3.67
N SER A 251 -1.99 6.86 -2.71
CA SER A 251 -1.85 7.32 -1.33
C SER A 251 -0.59 6.79 -0.66
N ILE A 252 -0.26 5.50 -0.85
CA ILE A 252 0.95 4.89 -0.29
C ILE A 252 2.19 5.66 -0.75
N THR A 253 2.37 5.81 -2.07
CA THR A 253 3.53 6.51 -2.63
C THR A 253 3.54 7.99 -2.28
N ALA A 254 2.38 8.66 -2.31
CA ALA A 254 2.27 10.09 -2.02
C ALA A 254 2.64 10.40 -0.56
N VAL A 255 2.17 9.58 0.39
CA VAL A 255 2.51 9.75 1.81
C VAL A 255 4.00 9.48 2.04
N ASP A 256 4.55 8.40 1.48
CA ASP A 256 5.98 8.09 1.57
C ASP A 256 6.84 9.25 1.00
N ASP A 257 6.44 9.83 -0.14
CA ASP A 257 7.12 10.98 -0.76
C ASP A 257 7.01 12.26 0.10
N ILE A 258 5.84 12.56 0.66
CA ILE A 258 5.64 13.73 1.53
C ILE A 258 6.52 13.63 2.78
N ILE A 259 6.52 12.47 3.44
CA ILE A 259 7.28 12.23 4.67
C ILE A 259 8.78 12.31 4.38
N SER A 260 9.25 11.58 3.36
CA SER A 260 10.67 11.59 2.99
C SER A 260 11.17 12.98 2.59
N LYS A 261 10.40 13.78 1.82
CA LYS A 261 10.78 15.17 1.50
C LYS A 261 10.91 16.05 2.74
N ALA A 262 10.03 15.86 3.72
CA ALA A 262 10.09 16.60 4.98
C ALA A 262 11.32 16.21 5.80
N LEU A 263 11.64 14.91 5.89
CA LEU A 263 12.87 14.42 6.53
C LEU A 263 14.13 14.94 5.84
N ILE A 264 14.21 14.84 4.50
CA ILE A 264 15.36 15.29 3.71
C ILE A 264 15.65 16.78 3.94
N LYS A 265 14.60 17.61 4.12
CA LYS A 265 14.77 19.04 4.42
C LYS A 265 15.54 19.27 5.72
N GLU A 266 15.32 18.43 6.73
CA GLU A 266 16.02 18.50 8.01
C GLU A 266 17.40 17.83 7.94
N ILE A 267 17.50 16.66 7.29
CA ILE A 267 18.77 15.91 7.10
C ILE A 267 19.83 16.78 6.42
N LYS A 268 19.43 17.60 5.45
CA LYS A 268 20.34 18.52 4.75
C LYS A 268 21.02 19.57 5.63
N ARG A 269 20.54 19.75 6.87
CA ARG A 269 21.11 20.67 7.87
C ARG A 269 22.10 19.98 8.80
N PHE A 270 22.14 18.66 8.80
CA PHE A 270 23.01 17.88 9.66
C PHE A 270 24.42 17.71 9.06
N PRO A 271 25.44 17.49 9.90
CA PRO A 271 26.77 17.16 9.43
C PRO A 271 26.78 15.81 8.70
N GLU A 272 27.77 15.64 7.82
CA GLU A 272 27.96 14.39 7.07
C GLU A 272 28.43 13.26 8.01
N ILE A 273 28.22 12.01 7.61
CA ILE A 273 28.86 10.86 8.27
C ILE A 273 30.36 10.83 7.96
N ASP A 274 31.16 10.33 8.90
CA ASP A 274 32.62 10.29 8.76
C ASP A 274 33.12 9.03 8.04
N ASN A 275 32.42 7.90 8.22
CA ASN A 275 32.85 6.58 7.76
C ASN A 275 31.80 5.92 6.86
N TYR A 276 32.26 4.97 6.05
CA TYR A 276 31.38 4.06 5.30
C TYR A 276 30.61 3.16 6.27
N GLN A 277 29.32 2.99 6.03
CA GLN A 277 28.47 2.07 6.79
C GLN A 277 27.72 1.15 5.82
N ILE A 278 27.67 -0.13 6.15
CA ILE A 278 26.96 -1.14 5.35
C ILE A 278 25.92 -1.81 6.25
N PHE A 279 24.69 -1.88 5.76
CA PHE A 279 23.60 -2.61 6.38
C PHE A 279 23.13 -3.70 5.42
N GLU A 280 22.74 -4.84 5.99
CA GLU A 280 22.21 -5.97 5.23
C GLU A 280 21.02 -6.55 5.97
N ASN A 281 19.93 -6.82 5.24
CA ASN A 281 18.76 -7.50 5.78
C ASN A 281 18.10 -8.33 4.68
N THR A 282 17.46 -9.44 5.07
CA THR A 282 16.77 -10.35 4.16
C THR A 282 15.42 -10.72 4.71
N TYR A 283 14.37 -10.56 3.91
CA TYR A 283 13.03 -10.97 4.31
C TYR A 283 12.16 -11.35 3.11
N LEU A 284 11.46 -12.50 3.21
CA LEU A 284 10.60 -13.06 2.15
C LEU A 284 11.26 -13.04 0.75
N ASP A 285 12.47 -13.58 0.64
CA ASP A 285 13.26 -13.64 -0.62
C ASP A 285 13.61 -12.28 -1.24
N ASN A 286 13.63 -11.24 -0.41
CA ASN A 286 14.14 -9.92 -0.77
C ASN A 286 15.37 -9.62 0.06
N HIS A 287 16.52 -9.50 -0.60
CA HIS A 287 17.80 -9.20 0.01
C HIS A 287 18.12 -7.73 -0.19
N PHE A 288 18.43 -7.02 0.88
CA PHE A 288 18.80 -5.61 0.85
C PHE A 288 20.23 -5.43 1.31
N LYS A 289 20.98 -4.63 0.57
CA LYS A 289 22.28 -4.09 0.99
C LYS A 289 22.24 -2.58 0.86
N ILE A 290 22.50 -1.88 1.96
CA ILE A 290 22.44 -0.42 2.03
C ILE A 290 23.83 0.09 2.36
N LEU A 291 24.40 0.87 1.46
CA LEU A 291 25.67 1.54 1.65
C LEU A 291 25.43 3.03 1.93
N LEU A 292 25.91 3.49 3.08
CA LEU A 292 26.01 4.91 3.40
C LEU A 292 27.48 5.33 3.29
N PHE A 293 27.74 6.44 2.60
CA PHE A 293 29.09 6.98 2.49
C PHE A 293 29.12 8.50 2.65
N PRO A 294 30.27 9.08 3.09
CA PRO A 294 30.39 10.50 3.35
C PRO A 294 29.98 11.37 2.16
N GLY A 295 29.34 12.49 2.44
CA GLY A 295 28.88 13.44 1.43
C GLY A 295 27.45 13.95 1.64
N LYS A 296 27.14 15.01 0.90
CA LYS A 296 25.79 15.59 0.82
C LYS A 296 24.75 14.56 0.38
N PHE A 297 23.50 14.73 0.86
CA PHE A 297 22.42 13.78 0.60
C PHE A 297 22.22 13.58 -0.90
N THR A 298 22.45 12.35 -1.34
CA THR A 298 22.09 11.81 -2.66
C THR A 298 21.58 10.41 -2.43
N TYR A 299 20.60 9.98 -3.23
CA TYR A 299 19.94 8.71 -3.00
C TYR A 299 19.80 7.95 -4.31
N GLU A 300 20.27 6.71 -4.34
CA GLU A 300 20.11 5.79 -5.46
C GLU A 300 19.60 4.44 -4.95
N MET A 301 18.64 3.88 -5.67
CA MET A 301 18.16 2.52 -5.46
C MET A 301 18.28 1.72 -6.74
N ASN A 302 18.87 0.54 -6.61
CA ASN A 302 18.97 -0.49 -7.62
C ASN A 302 18.08 -1.67 -7.22
N GLU A 303 17.27 -2.14 -8.14
CA GLU A 303 16.43 -3.33 -7.97
C GLU A 303 16.80 -4.36 -9.04
N ALA A 304 17.40 -5.46 -8.59
CA ALA A 304 17.82 -6.58 -9.40
C ALA A 304 16.79 -7.72 -9.29
N TRP A 305 16.20 -8.10 -10.41
CA TRP A 305 15.28 -9.24 -10.49
C TRP A 305 16.03 -10.47 -11.00
N SER A 306 16.13 -11.50 -10.16
CA SER A 306 16.76 -12.77 -10.51
C SER A 306 16.06 -13.43 -11.71
N THR A 307 16.74 -14.35 -12.37
CA THR A 307 16.09 -15.20 -13.38
C THR A 307 14.97 -16.01 -12.73
N ASN A 308 13.87 -16.24 -13.47
CA ASN A 308 12.68 -16.95 -12.99
C ASN A 308 11.96 -16.31 -11.79
N SER A 309 12.25 -15.05 -11.46
CA SER A 309 11.46 -14.28 -10.49
C SER A 309 10.12 -13.85 -11.08
N LEU A 310 9.19 -13.41 -10.23
CA LEU A 310 7.80 -13.08 -10.58
C LEU A 310 7.65 -12.21 -11.84
N TRP A 311 8.52 -11.23 -12.02
CA TRP A 311 8.49 -10.30 -13.15
C TRP A 311 9.54 -10.59 -14.23
N ASN A 312 10.50 -11.47 -13.96
CA ASN A 312 11.56 -11.90 -14.88
C ASN A 312 11.46 -13.42 -15.17
N SER A 313 10.29 -13.84 -15.63
CA SER A 313 9.98 -15.23 -15.99
C SER A 313 9.74 -15.39 -17.49
N SER A 314 10.22 -16.47 -18.09
CA SER A 314 9.91 -16.84 -19.49
C SER A 314 8.47 -17.32 -19.56
N LEU A 315 7.64 -16.63 -20.35
CA LEU A 315 6.22 -16.98 -20.53
C LEU A 315 6.03 -18.16 -21.51
N ASP A 316 7.05 -18.47 -22.32
CA ASP A 316 6.97 -19.45 -23.41
C ASP A 316 7.63 -20.79 -23.04
N GLY A 317 8.00 -21.01 -21.77
CA GLY A 317 8.59 -22.27 -21.27
C GLY A 317 10.03 -22.54 -21.74
N VAL A 318 10.49 -21.87 -22.80
CA VAL A 318 11.87 -21.93 -23.27
C VAL A 318 12.74 -21.06 -22.36
N GLN A 319 13.53 -21.71 -21.48
CA GLN A 319 14.47 -21.08 -20.54
C GLN A 319 15.75 -20.55 -21.21
N ARG A 320 15.77 -20.34 -22.53
CA ARG A 320 17.00 -19.92 -23.22
C ARG A 320 17.24 -18.43 -22.97
N CYS A 321 18.26 -18.15 -22.15
CA CYS A 321 18.93 -16.86 -21.97
C CYS A 321 18.15 -15.75 -21.21
N LEU A 322 17.49 -16.08 -20.09
CA LEU A 322 17.10 -15.02 -19.13
C LEU A 322 18.34 -14.55 -18.38
N LYS A 323 18.61 -13.24 -18.41
CA LYS A 323 19.63 -12.59 -17.57
C LYS A 323 18.94 -11.81 -16.44
N PRO A 324 19.57 -11.66 -15.27
CA PRO A 324 19.09 -10.74 -14.25
C PRO A 324 18.85 -9.35 -14.85
N GLN A 325 17.74 -8.72 -14.47
CA GLN A 325 17.38 -7.38 -14.95
C GLN A 325 17.52 -6.39 -13.80
N ILE A 326 18.31 -5.34 -14.02
CA ILE A 326 18.53 -4.28 -13.04
C ILE A 326 17.77 -3.04 -13.48
N MET A 327 17.00 -2.49 -12.55
CA MET A 327 16.31 -1.23 -12.71
C MET A 327 16.86 -0.26 -11.67
N THR A 328 17.04 1.00 -12.07
CA THR A 328 17.65 2.03 -11.22
C THR A 328 16.79 3.28 -11.21
N ASP A 329 16.68 3.90 -10.04
CA ASP A 329 16.12 5.22 -9.84
C ASP A 329 17.02 5.97 -8.85
N TYR A 330 17.35 7.23 -9.14
CA TYR A 330 18.24 8.04 -8.31
C TYR A 330 17.76 9.48 -8.16
N GLU A 331 18.32 10.19 -7.19
CA GLU A 331 18.22 11.63 -7.05
C GLU A 331 19.49 12.25 -6.47
N PHE A 332 19.86 13.38 -7.05
CA PHE A 332 20.96 14.20 -6.54
C PHE A 332 20.48 15.13 -5.42
N TYR A 333 21.38 15.95 -4.90
CA TYR A 333 21.11 16.88 -3.81
C TYR A 333 19.89 17.79 -4.02
N LYS A 334 19.59 18.18 -5.26
CA LYS A 334 18.41 19.02 -5.57
C LYS A 334 17.08 18.23 -5.57
N GLY A 335 17.13 16.91 -5.45
CA GLY A 335 15.98 16.01 -5.55
C GLY A 335 15.53 15.81 -7.00
N ARG A 336 14.46 15.02 -7.18
CA ARG A 336 13.82 14.79 -8.49
C ARG A 336 12.78 15.86 -8.81
N LYS A 337 12.72 16.24 -10.09
CA LYS A 337 11.58 16.99 -10.66
C LYS A 337 10.51 16.05 -11.18
N ASP A 338 10.94 14.92 -11.76
CA ASP A 338 10.06 13.92 -12.34
C ASP A 338 9.85 12.71 -11.43
N TYR A 339 8.69 12.09 -11.59
CA TYR A 339 8.31 10.91 -10.84
C TYR A 339 9.25 9.73 -11.16
N ALA A 340 9.75 9.04 -10.11
CA ALA A 340 10.50 7.80 -10.26
C ALA A 340 9.70 6.78 -11.07
N SER A 341 10.17 6.42 -12.26
CA SER A 341 9.37 5.71 -13.26
C SER A 341 9.77 4.24 -13.44
N ASN A 342 10.96 3.86 -12.99
CA ASN A 342 11.49 2.51 -13.14
C ASN A 342 11.07 1.61 -11.98
N ILE A 343 11.52 1.93 -10.77
CA ILE A 343 11.30 1.14 -9.56
C ILE A 343 10.02 1.59 -8.84
N THR A 344 9.64 2.86 -8.99
CA THR A 344 8.42 3.49 -8.44
C THR A 344 8.21 3.30 -6.93
N GLY A 345 7.32 2.42 -6.50
CA GLY A 345 6.87 2.38 -5.10
C GLY A 345 7.96 1.93 -4.14
N ALA A 346 8.81 1.01 -4.61
CA ALA A 346 9.97 0.53 -3.87
C ALA A 346 10.99 1.65 -3.59
N TYR A 347 11.18 2.58 -4.54
CA TYR A 347 12.06 3.74 -4.39
C TYR A 347 11.60 4.65 -3.25
N TYR A 348 10.32 5.04 -3.22
CA TYR A 348 9.82 5.95 -2.18
C TYR A 348 9.75 5.29 -0.80
N ALA A 349 9.40 4.00 -0.73
CA ALA A 349 9.37 3.25 0.52
C ALA A 349 10.77 3.15 1.15
N ALA A 350 11.77 2.69 0.38
CA ALA A 350 13.13 2.56 0.88
C ALA A 350 13.79 3.92 1.18
N ARG A 351 13.55 4.94 0.35
CA ARG A 351 14.03 6.30 0.62
C ARG A 351 13.54 6.81 1.96
N LYS A 352 12.25 6.62 2.25
CA LYS A 352 11.63 7.06 3.50
C LYS A 352 12.29 6.37 4.70
N SER A 353 12.48 5.06 4.67
CA SER A 353 13.14 4.31 5.76
C SER A 353 14.58 4.75 6.01
N VAL A 354 15.40 4.96 4.97
CA VAL A 354 16.78 5.46 5.17
C VAL A 354 16.79 6.91 5.69
N CYS A 355 15.86 7.74 5.24
CA CYS A 355 15.74 9.10 5.76
C CYS A 355 15.39 9.11 7.25
N GLU A 356 14.59 8.16 7.74
CA GLU A 356 14.32 8.02 9.18
C GLU A 356 15.58 7.72 9.96
N TYR A 357 16.40 6.79 9.49
CA TYR A 357 17.67 6.45 10.11
C TYR A 357 18.61 7.67 10.17
N LEU A 358 18.84 8.34 9.04
CA LEU A 358 19.69 9.54 8.96
C LEU A 358 19.19 10.68 9.85
N PHE A 359 17.87 10.87 9.92
CA PHE A 359 17.26 11.85 10.80
C PHE A 359 17.48 11.50 12.28
N HIS A 360 17.35 10.22 12.63
CA HIS A 360 17.56 9.73 14.00
C HIS A 360 19.00 9.94 14.48
N ILE A 361 19.99 9.58 13.66
CA ILE A 361 21.41 9.79 14.00
C ILE A 361 21.87 11.24 13.83
N LYS A 362 20.99 12.12 13.34
CA LYS A 362 21.28 13.53 13.02
C LYS A 362 22.52 13.67 12.16
N ARG A 363 22.55 12.94 11.04
CA ARG A 363 23.62 12.97 10.03
C ARG A 363 23.06 12.99 8.62
N GLN A 364 23.91 13.39 7.68
CA GLN A 364 23.66 13.31 6.25
C GLN A 364 24.64 12.34 5.59
N ALA A 365 24.20 11.62 4.56
CA ALA A 365 25.06 10.72 3.80
C ALA A 365 24.58 10.61 2.35
N ARG A 366 25.48 10.13 1.49
CA ARG A 366 25.10 9.54 0.20
C ARG A 366 24.63 8.11 0.45
N VAL A 367 23.52 7.75 -0.17
CA VAL A 367 22.81 6.49 0.05
C VAL A 367 22.75 5.70 -1.26
N LEU A 368 23.18 4.45 -1.20
CA LEU A 368 23.04 3.49 -2.29
C LEU A 368 22.39 2.21 -1.75
N ILE A 369 21.23 1.85 -2.30
CA ILE A 369 20.50 0.64 -1.92
C ILE A 369 20.53 -0.36 -3.07
N PHE A 370 20.93 -1.59 -2.79
CA PHE A 370 20.76 -2.73 -3.66
C PHE A 370 19.67 -3.63 -3.09
N ARG A 371 18.60 -3.83 -3.86
CA ARG A 371 17.57 -4.84 -3.60
C ARG A 371 17.69 -5.94 -4.62
N GLU A 372 17.95 -7.15 -4.17
CA GLU A 372 17.86 -8.36 -5.00
C GLU A 372 16.58 -9.10 -4.67
N VAL A 373 15.76 -9.38 -5.69
CA VAL A 373 14.53 -10.17 -5.56
C VAL A 373 14.77 -11.55 -6.15
N SER A 374 14.79 -12.54 -5.26
CA SER A 374 15.04 -13.94 -5.58
C SER A 374 13.79 -14.65 -6.10
N GLY A 375 13.98 -15.84 -6.69
CA GLY A 375 12.89 -16.63 -7.29
C GLY A 375 11.79 -17.09 -6.32
N GLY A 376 12.08 -17.14 -5.02
CA GLY A 376 11.11 -17.49 -3.98
C GLY A 376 10.05 -16.42 -3.71
N TYR A 377 10.24 -15.18 -4.18
CA TYR A 377 9.22 -14.12 -4.11
C TYR A 377 8.10 -14.37 -5.14
N VAL A 378 7.17 -15.25 -4.78
CA VAL A 378 6.12 -15.78 -5.65
C VAL A 378 4.81 -14.97 -5.62
N VAL A 379 4.57 -14.19 -4.56
CA VAL A 379 3.36 -13.39 -4.37
C VAL A 379 3.74 -11.94 -4.12
N PRO A 380 3.16 -10.96 -4.84
CA PRO A 380 3.45 -9.57 -4.58
C PRO A 380 2.70 -9.10 -3.33
N LEU A 381 3.45 -8.61 -2.35
CA LEU A 381 2.92 -8.21 -1.04
C LEU A 381 2.69 -6.71 -0.91
N GLY A 382 3.10 -5.92 -1.90
CA GLY A 382 3.12 -4.47 -1.81
C GLY A 382 4.45 -3.92 -1.29
N VAL A 383 4.53 -2.60 -1.15
CA VAL A 383 5.79 -1.91 -0.79
C VAL A 383 6.05 -1.84 0.71
N TRP A 384 5.11 -2.29 1.56
CA TRP A 384 5.33 -2.34 3.01
C TRP A 384 6.51 -3.25 3.36
N LEU A 385 6.65 -4.39 2.65
CA LEU A 385 7.75 -5.33 2.81
C LEU A 385 9.09 -4.60 2.78
N ILE A 386 9.26 -3.75 1.77
CA ILE A 386 10.48 -2.98 1.53
C ILE A 386 10.70 -1.97 2.64
N ARG A 387 9.62 -1.32 3.11
CA ARG A 387 9.71 -0.30 4.14
C ARG A 387 10.21 -0.88 5.45
N GLU A 388 9.62 -1.99 5.89
CA GLU A 388 9.97 -2.63 7.16
C GLU A 388 11.36 -3.29 7.05
N THR A 389 11.67 -4.00 5.96
CA THR A 389 13.01 -4.63 5.79
C THR A 389 14.16 -3.63 5.67
N VAL A 390 13.93 -2.41 5.18
CA VAL A 390 14.96 -1.36 5.13
C VAL A 390 15.06 -0.59 6.46
N ARG A 391 13.99 -0.61 7.26
CA ARG A 391 13.92 0.07 8.55
C ARG A 391 14.65 -0.72 9.63
N ASP A 392 14.40 -2.02 9.67
CA ASP A 392 15.08 -2.98 10.56
C ASP A 392 16.47 -3.30 10.04
#